data_AF-A0AB35YQE8-F1
#
_entry.id   AF-A0AB35YQE8-F1
#
_cell.length_a   1.000
_cell.length_b   1.000
_cell.length_c   1.000
_cell.angle_alpha   90.00
_cell.angle_beta   90.00
_cell.angle_gamma   90.00
#
_symmetry.space_group_name_H-M   'P 1'
#
loop_
_entity.id
_entity.type
_entity.pdbx_description
1 polymer ?
#
loop_
_entity_poly.entity_id
_entity_poly.type
_entity_poly.pdbx_seq_one_letter_code
_entity_poly.pdbx_strand_id
1 'polypeptide(L)'
;MKTPSEIFKNNPEIQQNPSVKELISEYEAVCDALIDLQQISEMSKEKYLKILLLEIRQSISMELNRDLEAERFGETERVNFKHAIENLREYIDDYCRDHKIYL
;
A
#
# COMPACT_ATOMS: atom_id res chain seq x y z
N MET A 1 -2.67 19.33 -5.81
CA MET A 1 -1.75 20.01 -6.77
C MET A 1 -2.02 21.51 -6.74
N LYS A 2 -1.07 22.36 -7.15
CA LYS A 2 -1.31 23.81 -7.26
C LYS A 2 -2.14 24.10 -8.52
N THR A 3 -3.04 25.05 -8.44
CA THR A 3 -3.82 25.52 -9.59
C THR A 3 -2.96 26.38 -10.52
N PRO A 4 -3.28 26.47 -11.82
CA PRO A 4 -2.61 27.40 -12.73
C PRO A 4 -2.58 28.84 -12.19
N SER A 5 -3.67 29.29 -11.56
CA SER A 5 -3.76 30.59 -10.89
C SER A 5 -2.74 30.78 -9.76
N GLU A 6 -2.44 29.72 -9.00
CA GLU A 6 -1.40 29.74 -7.96
C GLU A 6 0.02 29.67 -8.54
N ILE A 7 0.20 28.96 -9.65
CA ILE A 7 1.49 28.84 -10.34
C ILE A 7 1.93 30.19 -10.92
N PHE A 8 0.99 30.91 -11.56
CA PHE A 8 1.26 32.18 -12.25
C PHE A 8 0.92 33.42 -11.41
N LYS A 9 0.72 33.28 -10.09
CA LYS A 9 0.30 34.38 -9.18
C LYS A 9 1.18 35.63 -9.28
N ASN A 10 2.47 35.46 -9.53
CA ASN A 10 3.44 36.57 -9.59
C ASN A 10 3.58 37.17 -11.00
N ASN A 11 3.09 36.49 -12.04
CA ASN A 11 3.21 36.90 -13.46
C ASN A 11 1.93 36.49 -14.24
N PRO A 12 0.77 37.08 -13.94
CA PRO A 12 -0.52 36.67 -14.53
C PRO A 12 -0.59 36.90 -16.04
N GLU A 13 0.18 37.85 -16.57
CA GLU A 13 0.27 38.16 -18.00
C GLU A 13 0.77 37.00 -18.86
N ILE A 14 1.55 36.09 -18.29
CA ILE A 14 2.07 34.90 -18.98
C ILE A 14 0.92 33.98 -19.42
N GLN A 15 -0.19 33.96 -18.67
CA GLN A 15 -1.38 33.18 -19.00
C GLN A 15 -2.11 33.67 -20.27
N GLN A 16 -1.80 34.89 -20.75
CA GLN A 16 -2.39 35.39 -22.00
C GLN A 16 -1.71 34.83 -23.25
N ASN A 17 -0.52 34.25 -23.11
CA ASN A 17 0.19 33.64 -24.21
C ASN A 17 -0.57 32.38 -24.71
N PRO A 18 -0.85 32.25 -26.01
CA PRO A 18 -1.59 31.11 -26.58
C PRO A 18 -0.99 29.75 -26.22
N SER A 19 0.34 29.61 -26.29
CA SER A 19 1.03 28.35 -25.95
C SER A 19 0.93 28.01 -24.46
N VAL A 20 0.86 29.03 -23.60
CA VAL A 20 0.65 28.83 -22.16
C VAL A 20 -0.79 28.40 -21.88
N LYS A 21 -1.78 28.91 -22.61
CA LYS A 21 -3.17 28.47 -22.49
C LYS A 21 -3.34 27.00 -22.87
N GLU A 22 -2.70 26.57 -23.94
CA GLU A 22 -2.68 25.17 -24.36
C GLU A 22 -2.05 24.27 -23.29
N LEU A 23 -0.89 24.68 -22.75
CA LEU A 23 -0.22 23.97 -21.66
C LEU A 23 -1.08 23.88 -20.38
N ILE A 24 -1.78 24.97 -20.03
CA ILE A 24 -2.70 24.99 -18.89
C ILE A 24 -3.84 23.98 -19.10
N SER A 25 -4.43 23.97 -20.31
CA SER A 25 -5.51 23.03 -20.64
C SER A 25 -5.06 21.58 -20.55
N GLU A 26 -3.86 21.25 -21.04
CA GLU A 26 -3.30 19.90 -20.92
C GLU A 26 -3.00 19.54 -19.46
N TYR A 27 -2.42 20.47 -18.71
CA TYR A 27 -2.15 20.29 -17.28
C TYR A 27 -3.42 20.01 -16.49
N GLU A 28 -4.49 20.77 -16.73
CA GLU A 28 -5.79 20.58 -16.06
C GLU A 28 -6.40 19.21 -16.40
N ALA A 29 -6.37 18.79 -17.68
CA ALA A 29 -6.84 17.47 -18.09
C ALA A 29 -6.07 16.32 -17.39
N VAL A 30 -4.75 16.47 -17.23
CA VAL A 30 -3.92 15.51 -16.49
C VAL A 30 -4.24 15.53 -14.99
N CYS A 31 -4.50 16.70 -14.40
CA CYS A 31 -4.90 16.81 -13.00
C CYS A 31 -6.22 16.08 -12.73
N ASP A 32 -7.21 16.27 -13.61
CA ASP A 32 -8.52 15.64 -13.47
C ASP A 32 -8.40 14.11 -13.58
N ALA A 33 -7.67 13.62 -14.60
CA ALA A 33 -7.40 12.19 -14.74
C ALA A 33 -6.66 11.60 -13.53
N LEU A 34 -5.76 12.37 -12.91
CA LEU A 34 -5.04 11.97 -11.71
C LEU A 34 -5.95 11.90 -10.48
N ILE A 35 -6.90 12.84 -10.33
CA ILE A 35 -7.90 12.82 -9.25
C ILE A 35 -8.81 11.59 -9.40
N ASP A 36 -9.29 11.30 -10.62
CA ASP A 36 -10.11 10.12 -10.89
C ASP A 36 -9.36 8.83 -10.55
N LEU A 37 -8.09 8.73 -10.96
CA LEU A 37 -7.24 7.58 -10.67
C LEU A 37 -7.00 7.45 -9.16
N GLN A 38 -6.80 8.56 -8.44
CA GLN A 38 -6.67 8.56 -6.99
C GLN A 38 -7.95 8.05 -6.32
N GLN A 39 -9.14 8.51 -6.72
CA GLN A 39 -10.41 8.02 -6.18
C GLN A 39 -10.60 6.52 -6.43
N ILE A 40 -10.30 6.03 -7.62
CA ILE A 40 -10.36 4.60 -7.94
C ILE A 40 -9.37 3.81 -7.08
N SER A 41 -8.16 4.35 -6.88
CA SER A 41 -7.13 3.71 -6.07
C SER A 41 -7.47 3.68 -4.57
N GLU A 42 -8.10 4.74 -4.04
CA GLU A 42 -8.57 4.81 -2.66
C GLU A 42 -9.77 3.88 -2.41
N MET A 43 -10.60 3.67 -3.43
CA MET A 43 -11.65 2.65 -3.42
C MET A 43 -11.12 1.22 -3.60
N SER A 44 -9.85 1.04 -3.97
CA SER A 44 -9.29 -0.29 -4.15
C SER A 44 -9.13 -0.99 -2.80
N LYS A 45 -9.55 -2.25 -2.74
CA LYS A 45 -9.36 -3.10 -1.55
C LYS A 45 -7.88 -3.47 -1.33
N GLU A 46 -6.98 -3.05 -2.22
CA GLU A 46 -5.55 -3.37 -2.17
C GLU A 46 -4.89 -2.88 -0.88
N LYS A 47 -5.22 -1.66 -0.45
CA LYS A 47 -4.69 -1.11 0.82
C LYS A 47 -5.06 -2.00 2.00
N TYR A 48 -6.33 -2.39 2.10
CA TYR A 48 -6.83 -3.24 3.19
C TYR A 48 -6.27 -4.66 3.12
N LEU A 49 -6.10 -5.20 1.91
CA LEU A 49 -5.46 -6.49 1.71
C LEU A 49 -4.00 -6.48 2.20
N LYS A 50 -3.22 -5.44 1.88
CA LYS A 50 -1.84 -5.31 2.36
C LYS A 50 -1.77 -5.23 3.88
N ILE A 51 -2.67 -4.48 4.51
CA ILE A 51 -2.77 -4.39 5.98
C ILE A 51 -3.03 -5.78 6.57
N LEU A 52 -4.02 -6.50 6.05
CA LEU A 52 -4.37 -7.85 6.53
C LEU A 52 -3.18 -8.82 6.39
N LEU A 53 -2.50 -8.82 5.25
CA LEU A 53 -1.35 -9.70 5.03
C LEU A 53 -0.18 -9.38 5.99
N LEU A 54 0.07 -8.10 6.28
CA LEU A 54 1.07 -7.69 7.27
C LEU A 54 0.70 -8.18 8.68
N GLU A 55 -0.56 -8.04 9.09
CA GLU A 55 -1.06 -8.52 10.39
C GLU A 55 -0.92 -10.04 10.53
N ILE A 56 -1.20 -10.79 9.46
CA ILE A 56 -1.01 -12.25 9.41
C ILE A 56 0.48 -12.60 9.58
N ARG A 57 1.39 -11.95 8.84
CA ARG A 57 2.85 -12.20 8.96
C ARG A 57 3.37 -11.89 10.36
N GLN A 58 2.89 -10.82 10.98
CA GLN A 58 3.24 -10.47 12.36
C GLN A 58 2.73 -11.54 13.34
N SER A 59 1.48 -11.98 13.18
CA SER A 59 0.88 -13.01 14.04
C SER A 59 1.62 -14.35 13.94
N ILE A 60 1.98 -14.78 12.72
CA ILE A 60 2.83 -15.95 12.47
C ILE A 60 4.16 -15.83 13.22
N SER A 61 4.84 -14.68 13.07
CA SER A 61 6.14 -14.45 13.70
C SER A 61 6.04 -14.47 15.22
N MET A 62 4.98 -13.86 15.77
CA MET A 62 4.72 -13.87 17.21
C MET A 62 4.49 -15.27 17.74
N GLU A 63 3.70 -16.09 17.04
CA GLU A 63 3.37 -17.45 17.49
C GLU A 63 4.58 -18.37 17.44
N LEU A 64 5.36 -18.33 16.36
CA LEU A 64 6.62 -19.09 16.28
C LEU A 64 7.61 -18.68 17.39
N ASN A 65 7.65 -17.39 17.72
CA ASN A 65 8.52 -16.91 18.80
C ASN A 65 8.01 -17.34 20.19
N ARG A 66 6.68 -17.40 20.38
CA ARG A 66 6.08 -17.95 21.60
C ARG A 66 6.36 -19.44 21.77
N ASP A 67 6.39 -20.20 20.68
CA ASP A 67 6.78 -21.62 20.72
C ASP A 67 8.25 -21.77 21.12
N LEU A 68 9.15 -20.97 20.53
CA LEU A 68 10.57 -20.96 20.92
C LEU A 68 10.80 -20.60 22.38
N GLU A 69 10.11 -19.58 22.90
CA GLU A 69 10.22 -19.19 24.30
C GLU A 69 9.61 -20.25 25.23
N ALA A 70 8.50 -20.90 24.85
CA ALA A 70 7.92 -21.99 25.61
C ALA A 70 8.87 -23.20 25.71
N GLU A 71 9.51 -23.58 24.60
CA GLU A 71 10.58 -24.60 24.59
C GLU A 71 11.73 -24.20 25.53
N ARG A 72 12.15 -22.93 25.47
CA ARG A 72 13.24 -22.39 26.28
C ARG A 72 12.95 -22.42 27.79
N PHE A 73 11.71 -22.15 28.19
CA PHE A 73 11.30 -22.13 29.60
C PHE A 73 10.73 -23.47 30.10
N GLY A 74 10.65 -24.48 29.25
CA GLY A 74 10.14 -25.81 29.62
C GLY A 74 8.66 -25.80 29.98
N GLU A 75 7.86 -24.93 29.34
CA GLU A 75 6.40 -24.92 29.53
C GLU A 75 5.80 -26.25 29.07
N THR A 76 5.10 -26.96 29.95
CA THR A 76 4.37 -28.20 29.61
C THR A 76 2.90 -27.90 29.36
N GLU A 77 2.30 -28.61 28.37
CA GLU A 77 0.90 -28.52 27.92
C GLU A 77 0.55 -27.40 26.91
N ARG A 78 1.18 -27.39 25.73
CA ARG A 78 0.71 -26.59 24.59
C ARG A 78 0.22 -27.45 23.44
N VAL A 79 -0.79 -26.95 22.74
CA VAL A 79 -1.20 -27.50 21.46
C VAL A 79 -0.15 -27.12 20.42
N ASN A 80 0.45 -28.12 19.77
CA ASN A 80 1.49 -27.89 18.78
C ASN A 80 0.88 -27.46 17.45
N PHE A 81 0.91 -26.15 17.18
CA PHE A 81 0.49 -25.57 15.90
C PHE A 81 1.65 -25.24 14.97
N LYS A 82 2.91 -25.50 15.36
CA LYS A 82 4.11 -25.06 14.66
C LYS A 82 4.05 -25.35 13.15
N HIS A 83 3.73 -26.59 12.80
CA HIS A 83 3.65 -27.00 11.40
C HIS A 83 2.52 -26.28 10.63
N ALA A 84 1.36 -26.06 11.26
CA ALA A 84 0.27 -25.32 10.65
C ALA A 84 0.63 -23.83 10.43
N ILE A 85 1.35 -23.23 11.39
CA ILE A 85 1.84 -21.84 11.30
C ILE A 85 2.93 -21.71 10.23
N GLU A 86 3.84 -22.67 10.11
CA GLU A 86 4.86 -22.72 9.05
C GLU A 86 4.21 -22.83 7.66
N ASN A 87 3.22 -23.73 7.51
CA ASN A 87 2.47 -23.87 6.26
C ASN A 87 1.72 -22.58 5.89
N LEU A 88 1.13 -21.89 6.87
CA LEU A 88 0.49 -20.60 6.64
C LEU A 88 1.50 -19.54 6.20
N ARG A 89 2.71 -19.53 6.77
CA ARG A 89 3.79 -18.62 6.36
C ARG A 89 4.14 -18.81 4.88
N GLU A 90 4.39 -20.05 4.48
CA GLU A 90 4.72 -20.40 3.10
C GLU A 90 3.58 -19.99 2.16
N TYR A 91 2.34 -20.31 2.51
CA TYR A 91 1.18 -19.91 1.73
C TYR A 91 1.08 -18.39 1.53
N ILE A 92 1.30 -17.60 2.59
CA ILE A 92 1.24 -16.13 2.50
C ILE A 92 2.38 -15.58 1.65
N ASP A 93 3.60 -16.12 1.79
CA ASP A 93 4.76 -15.70 1.01
C ASP A 93 4.57 -16.01 -0.49
N ASP A 94 4.03 -17.18 -0.81
CA ASP A 94 3.72 -17.59 -2.19
C ASP A 94 2.56 -16.77 -2.76
N TYR A 95 1.48 -16.54 -1.99
CA TYR A 95 0.38 -15.66 -2.39
C TYR A 95 0.88 -14.26 -2.74
N CYS A 96 1.76 -13.70 -1.92
CA CYS A 96 2.35 -12.37 -2.19
C CYS A 96 3.20 -12.39 -3.47
N ARG A 97 3.97 -13.45 -3.70
CA ARG A 97 4.80 -13.61 -4.89
C ARG A 97 3.95 -13.71 -6.16
N ASP A 98 2.95 -14.59 -6.16
CA ASP A 98 2.08 -14.86 -7.31
C ASP A 98 1.29 -13.62 -7.73
N HIS A 99 0.83 -12.84 -6.74
CA HIS A 99 0.07 -11.63 -6.97
C HIS A 99 0.91 -10.35 -7.02
N LYS A 100 2.25 -10.45 -6.97
CA LYS A 100 3.19 -9.31 -6.96
C LYS A 100 2.86 -8.27 -5.88
N ILE A 101 2.43 -8.75 -4.72
CA ILE A 101 2.18 -7.93 -3.54
C ILE A 101 3.49 -7.78 -2.80
N TYR A 102 3.99 -6.56 -2.73
CA TYR A 102 5.18 -6.21 -1.96
C TYR A 102 4.74 -5.70 -0.59
N LEU A 103 5.13 -6.44 0.46
CA LEU A 103 4.82 -6.17 1.87
C LEU A 103 6.07 -5.75 2.64
#